data_AF-U1NWN0-F1
#
_entry.id   AF-U1NWN0-F1
#
_cell.length_a   1.000
_cell.length_b   1.000
_cell.length_c   1.000
_cell.angle_alpha   90.00
_cell.angle_beta   90.00
_cell.angle_gamma   90.00
#
_symmetry.space_group_name_H-M   'P 1'
#
loop_
_entity.id
_entity.type
_entity.pdbx_description
1 polymer ?
#
loop_
_entity_poly.entity_id
_entity_poly.type
_entity_poly.pdbx_seq_one_letter_code
_entity_poly.pdbx_strand_id
1 'polypeptide(L)' 'MRRAGGTATDIHGDRWHPDATGVVVSNGTAHDRLLEAARAGREG' A
#
# COMPACT_ATOMS: atom_id res chain seq x y z
N MET A 1 -21.11 0.08 -4.57
CA MET A 1 -19.86 0.00 -3.80
C MET A 1 -19.54 1.37 -3.24
N ARG A 2 -19.24 1.49 -1.93
CA ARG A 2 -18.66 2.72 -1.38
C ARG A 2 -17.15 2.67 -1.63
N ARG A 3 -16.66 3.39 -2.64
CA ARG A 3 -15.23 3.70 -2.73
C ARG A 3 -14.95 4.75 -1.67
N ALA A 4 -14.63 4.31 -0.45
CA ALA A 4 -13.82 5.15 0.43
C ALA A 4 -12.57 5.50 -0.39
N GLY A 5 -12.20 6.77 -0.50
CA GLY A 5 -11.14 7.27 -1.40
C GLY A 5 -9.73 6.82 -1.00
N GLY A 6 -9.56 5.54 -0.69
CA GLY A 6 -8.31 4.92 -0.31
C GLY A 6 -7.44 4.58 -1.50
N THR A 7 -6.14 4.46 -1.22
CA THR A 7 -5.10 4.07 -2.15
C THR A 7 -4.63 2.66 -1.82
N ALA A 8 -4.50 1.82 -2.84
CA ALA A 8 -3.94 0.48 -2.74
C ALA A 8 -2.77 0.34 -3.71
N THR A 9 -1.59 0.03 -3.17
CA THR A 9 -0.37 -0.25 -3.93
C THR A 9 0.23 -1.58 -3.49
N ASP A 10 1.19 -2.07 -4.24
CA ASP A 10 2.13 -3.06 -3.75
C ASP A 10 3.19 -2.41 -2.84
N ILE A 11 4.17 -3.21 -2.40
CA ILE A 11 5.27 -2.73 -1.55
C ILE A 11 6.26 -1.82 -2.29
N HIS A 12 6.24 -1.83 -3.63
CA HIS A 12 7.05 -0.95 -4.48
C HIS A 12 6.36 0.40 -4.73
N GLY A 13 5.08 0.53 -4.37
CA GLY A 13 4.29 1.75 -4.57
C GLY A 13 3.56 1.76 -5.91
N ASP A 14 3.64 0.69 -6.67
CA ASP A 14 2.90 0.54 -7.92
C ASP A 14 1.45 0.16 -7.63
N ARG A 15 0.56 0.46 -8.58
CA ARG A 15 -0.86 0.09 -8.45
C ARG A 15 -0.98 -1.39 -8.14
N TRP A 16 -1.73 -1.71 -7.09
CA TRP A 16 -1.88 -3.09 -6.67
C TRP A 16 -2.58 -3.95 -7.74
N HIS A 17 -2.06 -5.17 -7.94
CA HIS A 17 -2.66 -6.25 -8.71
C HIS A 17 -2.63 -7.53 -7.86
N PRO A 18 -3.58 -8.47 -8.04
CA PRO A 18 -3.54 -9.83 -7.48
C PRO A 18 -2.19 -10.57 -7.50
N ASP A 19 -1.32 -10.33 -8.48
CA ASP A 19 -0.03 -11.04 -8.64
C ASP A 19 1.13 -10.24 -8.02
N ALA A 20 0.85 -9.07 -7.48
CA ALA A 20 1.84 -8.22 -6.86
C ALA A 20 2.32 -8.81 -5.53
N THR A 21 3.59 -8.58 -5.21
CA THR A 21 4.16 -9.03 -3.94
C THR A 21 3.73 -8.10 -2.81
N GLY A 22 2.72 -8.54 -2.05
CA GLY A 22 2.18 -7.80 -0.92
C GLY A 22 1.21 -6.68 -1.31
N VAL A 23 0.58 -6.07 -0.31
CA VAL A 23 -0.42 -5.02 -0.50
C VAL A 23 -0.33 -4.00 0.63
N VAL A 24 -0.38 -2.72 0.28
CA VAL A 24 -0.47 -1.59 1.20
C VAL A 24 -1.76 -0.83 0.89
N VAL A 25 -2.70 -0.85 1.83
CA VAL A 25 -4.00 -0.18 1.71
C VAL A 25 -4.06 0.97 2.70
N SER A 26 -4.47 2.14 2.23
CA SER A 26 -4.59 3.34 3.06
C SER A 26 -5.86 4.12 2.77
N ASN A 27 -6.20 5.08 3.63
CA ASN A 27 -7.23 6.09 3.40
C ASN A 27 -6.82 7.22 2.42
N GLY A 28 -5.70 7.06 1.72
CA GLY A 28 -5.17 8.01 0.75
C GLY A 28 -4.22 9.06 1.34
N THR A 29 -4.54 9.64 2.50
CA THR A 29 -3.73 10.72 3.11
C THR A 29 -2.49 10.23 3.85
N ALA A 30 -2.47 8.97 4.30
CA ALA A 30 -1.36 8.38 5.03
C ALA A 30 -0.56 7.35 4.22
N HIS A 31 -0.76 7.29 2.89
CA HIS A 31 -0.27 6.19 2.08
C HIS A 31 1.25 6.02 2.12
N ASP A 32 1.99 7.11 1.89
CA ASP A 32 3.45 7.05 1.81
C ASP A 32 4.09 6.58 3.13
N ARG A 33 3.55 7.03 4.27
CA ARG A 33 4.03 6.60 5.59
C ARG A 33 3.79 5.11 5.85
N LEU A 34 2.63 4.59 5.42
CA LEU A 34 2.32 3.17 5.56
C LEU A 34 3.20 2.32 4.63
N LEU A 35 3.52 2.83 3.44
CA LEU A 35 4.42 2.19 2.49
C LEU A 35 5.86 2.12 3.05
N GLU A 36 6.36 3.21 3.63
CA GLU A 36 7.67 3.22 4.31
C GLU A 36 7.72 2.22 5.46
N ALA A 37 6.72 2.22 6.34
CA ALA A 37 6.65 1.27 7.45
C ALA A 37 6.61 -0.19 6.98
N ALA A 38 5.86 -0.47 5.91
CA ALA A 38 5.77 -1.81 5.33
C ALA A 38 7.11 -2.28 4.73
N ARG A 39 7.89 -1.38 4.12
CA ARG A 39 9.24 -1.69 3.60
C ARG A 39 10.22 -1.96 4.73
N ALA A 40 10.26 -1.09 5.74
CA ALA A 40 11.13 -1.26 6.90
C ALA A 40 10.88 -2.59 7.62
N GLY A 41 9.63 -3.02 7.76
CA GLY A 41 9.28 -4.30 8.37
C GLY A 41 9.62 -5.54 7.53
N ARG A 42 9.96 -5.39 6.25
CA ARG A 42 10.41 -6.48 5.36
C ARG A 42 11.93 -6.69 5.39
N GLU A 43 12.66 -5.67 5.82
CA GLU A 43 14.12 -5.63 5.81
C GLU A 43 14.73 -6.10 7.15
N GLY A 44 13.94 -6.17 8.21
CA GLY A 44 14.31 -6.71 9.52
C GLY A 44 13.82 -8.13 9.75
#